data_AF-A0A531MQQ6-F1
#
_entry.id   AF-A0A531MQQ6-F1
#
_cell.length_a   1.000
_cell.length_b   1.000
_cell.length_c   1.000
_cell.angle_alpha   90.00
_cell.angle_beta   90.00
_cell.angle_gamma   90.00
#
_symmetry.space_group_name_H-M   'P 1'
#
loop_
_entity.id
_entity.type
_entity.pdbx_description
1 polymer ?
#
loop_
_entity_poly.entity_id
_entity_poly.type
_entity_poly.pdbx_seq_one_letter_code
_entity_poly.pdbx_strand_id
1 'polypeptide(L)'
;MQTSVFLSTANGDGQPYIQHRGGPAGFLKVLDEKTIGFADFSGNKQFITQGNLADNQRAFLFLIDYMMRQRIKIWGTARVVEDDAELTARLMPPDYKARPEQVILFTVSAWDANCPQHIPQRFEAADVAAALAERDRRIQNLEQEIARLNGVSGAGAQQ
;
A
#
# COMPACT_ATOMS: atom_id res chain seq x y z
N MET A 1 0.15 -0.04 -6.66
CA MET A 1 -0.29 1.19 -5.94
C MET A 1 -0.17 0.92 -4.46
N GLN A 2 0.35 1.88 -3.68
CA GLN A 2 0.59 1.69 -2.25
C GLN A 2 -0.71 1.44 -1.49
N THR A 3 -0.71 0.40 -0.64
CA THR A 3 -1.83 -0.02 0.21
C THR A 3 -1.55 0.15 1.70
N SER A 4 -0.33 0.55 2.06
CA SER A 4 0.07 0.82 3.43
C SER A 4 1.09 1.95 3.56
N VAL A 5 1.08 2.68 4.65
CA VAL A 5 2.09 3.69 4.99
C VAL A 5 2.32 3.67 6.49
N PHE A 6 3.50 4.12 6.94
CA PHE A 6 3.72 4.40 8.35
C PHE A 6 3.67 5.90 8.57
N LEU A 7 2.76 6.35 9.42
CA LEU A 7 2.66 7.72 9.88
C LEU A 7 3.34 7.84 11.24
N SER A 8 4.36 8.68 11.32
CA SER A 8 5.01 9.07 12.56
C SER A 8 4.58 10.48 12.95
N THR A 9 4.35 10.67 14.24
CA THR A 9 3.99 11.93 14.91
C THR A 9 4.79 12.04 16.21
N ALA A 10 4.80 13.21 16.83
CA ALA A 10 5.33 13.37 18.17
C ALA A 10 4.39 14.25 18.99
N ASN A 11 4.35 14.07 20.31
CA ASN A 11 3.61 14.98 21.19
C ASN A 11 4.36 16.31 21.37
N GLY A 12 3.82 17.21 22.22
CA GLY A 12 4.45 18.50 22.55
C GLY A 12 5.86 18.39 23.15
N ASP A 13 6.14 17.32 23.91
CA ASP A 13 7.45 17.05 24.50
C ASP A 13 8.44 16.38 23.52
N GLY A 14 8.01 16.10 22.29
CA GLY A 14 8.83 15.45 21.26
C GLY A 14 8.90 13.92 21.37
N GLN A 15 8.07 13.28 22.21
CA GLN A 15 7.98 11.82 22.31
C GLN A 15 7.42 11.24 21.00
N PRO A 16 8.18 10.38 20.27
CA PRO A 16 7.72 9.85 18.99
C PRO A 16 6.66 8.77 19.15
N TYR A 17 5.78 8.70 18.15
CA TYR A 17 4.74 7.68 17.99
C TYR A 17 4.60 7.33 16.51
N ILE A 18 4.59 6.04 16.19
CA ILE A 18 4.45 5.54 14.81
C ILE A 18 3.24 4.63 14.69
N GLN A 19 2.50 4.77 13.59
CA GLN A 19 1.41 3.87 13.27
C GLN A 19 1.35 3.46 11.82
N HIS A 20 1.03 2.18 11.61
CA HIS A 20 0.68 1.65 10.32
C HIS A 20 -0.72 2.12 9.93
N ARG A 21 -0.85 2.68 8.72
CA ARG A 21 -2.11 3.09 8.11
C ARG A 21 -2.28 2.30 6.82
N GLY A 22 -3.33 1.49 6.76
CA GLY A 22 -3.65 0.64 5.61
C GLY A 22 -4.95 1.04 4.95
N GLY A 23 -5.03 0.82 3.64
CA GLY A 23 -6.24 1.04 2.85
C GLY A 23 -6.14 0.33 1.50
N PRO A 24 -7.23 0.35 0.70
CA PRO A 24 -7.18 -0.16 -0.67
C PRO A 24 -6.19 0.63 -1.52
N ALA A 25 -5.81 0.08 -2.67
CA ALA A 25 -4.90 0.73 -3.59
C ALA A 25 -5.36 2.16 -3.93
N GLY A 26 -4.48 3.15 -3.71
CA GLY A 26 -4.79 4.56 -3.96
C GLY A 26 -5.52 5.28 -2.82
N PHE A 27 -5.57 4.70 -1.60
CA PHE A 27 -6.10 5.39 -0.42
C PHE A 27 -5.31 6.66 -0.05
N LEU A 28 -4.00 6.66 -0.32
CA LEU A 28 -3.14 7.83 -0.19
C LEU A 28 -3.22 8.65 -1.48
N LYS A 29 -3.74 9.88 -1.41
CA LYS A 29 -3.98 10.74 -2.58
C LYS A 29 -3.13 12.00 -2.51
N VAL A 30 -2.50 12.36 -3.63
CA VAL A 30 -1.88 13.67 -3.81
C VAL A 30 -2.99 14.66 -4.18
N LEU A 31 -3.17 15.70 -3.38
CA LEU A 31 -4.25 16.69 -3.56
C LEU A 31 -3.80 17.92 -4.35
N ASP A 32 -2.53 18.29 -4.19
CA ASP A 32 -1.82 19.35 -4.89
C ASP A 32 -0.30 19.11 -4.78
N GLU A 33 0.52 20.07 -5.23
CA GLU A 33 1.99 19.98 -5.26
C GLU A 33 2.65 19.71 -3.89
N LYS A 34 1.99 20.07 -2.78
CA LYS A 34 2.54 19.95 -1.42
C LYS A 34 1.62 19.23 -0.45
N THR A 35 0.44 18.80 -0.87
CA THR A 35 -0.55 18.20 0.02
C THR A 35 -0.84 16.76 -0.35
N ILE A 36 -0.68 15.87 0.62
CA ILE A 36 -1.12 14.48 0.57
C ILE A 36 -2.29 14.31 1.54
N GLY A 37 -3.34 13.59 1.14
CA GLY A 37 -4.49 13.33 1.98
C GLY A 37 -4.90 11.86 1.96
N PHE A 38 -5.46 11.39 3.06
CA PHE A 38 -6.11 10.09 3.14
C PHE A 38 -7.21 10.10 4.20
N ALA A 39 -8.24 9.29 3.98
CA ALA A 39 -9.27 9.03 4.99
C ALA A 39 -8.75 8.00 6.01
N ASP A 40 -9.02 8.26 7.29
CA ASP A 40 -8.86 7.29 8.36
C ASP A 40 -10.21 6.61 8.61
N PHE A 41 -10.17 5.31 8.85
CA PHE A 41 -11.35 4.46 8.89
C PHE A 41 -11.69 3.99 10.30
N SER A 42 -12.99 3.76 10.53
CA SER A 42 -13.51 3.34 11.81
C SER A 42 -12.93 2.02 12.30
N GLY A 43 -12.57 1.98 13.58
CA GLY A 43 -11.99 0.80 14.23
C GLY A 43 -10.50 0.92 14.53
N ASN A 44 -9.82 1.94 14.00
CA ASN A 44 -8.42 2.20 14.32
C ASN A 44 -8.21 2.75 15.75
N LYS A 45 -9.25 3.35 16.40
CA LYS A 45 -9.28 3.82 17.81
C LYS A 45 -7.99 4.52 18.32
N GLN A 46 -7.19 5.08 17.42
CA GLN A 46 -5.85 5.56 17.72
C GLN A 46 -5.83 7.08 17.78
N PHE A 47 -6.49 7.56 18.83
CA PHE A 47 -6.56 8.98 19.21
C PHE A 47 -5.19 9.58 19.56
N ILE A 48 -4.14 8.76 19.74
CA ILE A 48 -2.78 9.27 20.00
C ILE A 48 -2.27 10.10 18.82
N THR A 49 -2.49 9.68 17.57
CA THR A 49 -2.11 10.50 16.41
C THR A 49 -2.83 11.84 16.43
N GLN A 50 -4.14 11.85 16.68
CA GLN A 50 -4.94 13.08 16.71
C GLN A 50 -4.49 14.01 17.85
N GLY A 51 -4.29 13.48 19.06
CA GLY A 51 -3.80 14.24 20.21
C GLY A 51 -2.40 14.81 19.96
N ASN A 52 -1.48 13.99 19.43
CA ASN A 52 -0.16 14.46 19.06
C ASN A 52 -0.22 15.62 18.05
N LEU A 53 -1.05 15.52 17.02
CA LEU A 53 -1.17 16.55 15.98
C LEU A 53 -1.86 17.83 16.47
N ALA A 54 -2.70 17.74 17.51
CA ALA A 54 -3.28 18.91 18.15
C ALA A 54 -2.21 19.75 18.88
N ASP A 55 -1.26 19.09 19.55
CA ASP A 55 -0.19 19.76 20.31
C ASP A 55 1.05 20.06 19.45
N ASN A 56 1.36 19.20 18.49
CA ASN A 56 2.55 19.24 17.65
C ASN A 56 2.25 18.70 16.24
N GLN A 57 2.13 19.61 15.28
CA GLN A 57 1.76 19.27 13.92
C GLN A 57 2.86 18.52 13.14
N ARG A 58 4.08 18.39 13.67
CA ARG A 58 5.17 17.73 12.93
C ARG A 58 4.87 16.25 12.72
N ALA A 59 4.96 15.84 11.46
CA ALA A 59 4.67 14.48 11.06
C ALA A 59 5.68 13.98 10.02
N PHE A 60 5.74 12.66 9.90
CA PHE A 60 6.61 11.99 8.95
C PHE A 60 5.91 10.79 8.34
N LEU A 61 5.92 10.69 7.02
CA LEU A 61 5.43 9.51 6.31
C LEU A 61 6.60 8.67 5.83
N PHE A 62 6.53 7.37 6.11
CA PHE A 62 7.45 6.38 5.59
C PHE A 62 6.70 5.39 4.72
N LEU A 63 7.08 5.35 3.44
CA LEU A 63 6.55 4.43 2.45
C LEU A 63 7.66 3.47 2.03
N ILE A 64 7.30 2.21 1.86
CA ILE A 64 8.19 1.19 1.32
C ILE A 64 7.45 0.33 0.32
N ASP A 65 8.03 0.21 -0.87
CA ASP A 65 7.63 -0.73 -1.90
C ASP A 65 8.65 -1.88 -1.89
N TYR A 66 8.23 -3.04 -1.39
CA TYR A 66 9.08 -4.23 -1.32
C TYR A 66 9.30 -4.91 -2.67
N MET A 67 8.40 -4.71 -3.64
CA MET A 67 8.53 -5.28 -4.98
C MET A 67 9.58 -4.50 -5.77
N MET A 68 9.48 -3.17 -5.79
CA MET A 68 10.43 -2.28 -6.46
C MET A 68 11.68 -2.00 -5.63
N ARG A 69 11.69 -2.43 -4.36
CA ARG A 69 12.75 -2.16 -3.37
C ARG A 69 13.01 -0.66 -3.23
N GLN A 70 11.95 0.13 -3.19
CA GLN A 70 12.04 1.58 -3.06
C GLN A 70 11.48 2.01 -1.70
N ARG A 71 12.07 3.04 -1.12
CA ARG A 71 11.54 3.66 0.09
C ARG A 71 11.56 5.17 -0.03
N ILE A 72 10.46 5.78 0.38
CA ILE A 72 10.27 7.23 0.37
C ILE A 72 10.02 7.68 1.81
N LYS A 73 10.72 8.75 2.18
CA LYS A 73 10.63 9.44 3.46
C LYS A 73 10.10 10.83 3.20
N ILE A 74 9.05 11.23 3.90
CA ILE A 74 8.42 12.53 3.70
C ILE A 74 8.29 13.23 5.04
N TRP A 75 8.91 14.39 5.17
CA TRP A 75 8.77 15.27 6.32
C TRP A 75 7.72 16.33 6.03
N GLY A 76 7.04 16.76 7.07
CA GLY A 76 5.99 17.75 6.92
C GLY A 76 5.25 18.05 8.20
N THR A 77 4.09 18.65 8.01
CA THR A 77 3.09 18.80 9.05
C THR A 77 1.83 18.05 8.67
N ALA A 78 1.11 17.55 9.66
CA ALA A 78 -0.19 16.95 9.45
C ALA A 78 -1.25 17.59 10.35
N ARG A 79 -2.49 17.54 9.88
CA ARG A 79 -3.67 17.94 10.66
C ARG A 79 -4.82 16.99 10.39
N VAL A 80 -5.65 16.83 11.41
CA VAL A 80 -6.91 16.13 11.31
C VAL A 80 -7.98 17.10 10.81
N VAL A 81 -8.83 16.64 9.90
CA VAL A 81 -10.02 17.35 9.43
C VAL A 81 -11.23 16.47 9.73
N GLU A 82 -12.12 17.01 10.55
CA GLU A 82 -13.41 16.42 10.89
C GLU A 82 -14.52 17.22 10.18
N ASP A 83 -15.69 16.63 10.04
CA ASP A 83 -16.92 17.26 9.53
C ASP A 83 -16.85 17.90 8.11
N ASP A 84 -15.85 17.53 7.31
CA ASP A 84 -15.75 17.92 5.89
C ASP A 84 -16.20 16.78 4.98
N ALA A 85 -17.49 16.75 4.64
CA ALA A 85 -18.09 15.70 3.83
C ALA A 85 -17.54 15.67 2.39
N GLU A 86 -17.23 16.83 1.81
CA GLU A 86 -16.72 16.92 0.44
C GLU A 86 -15.29 16.38 0.36
N LEU A 87 -14.42 16.80 1.27
CA LEU A 87 -13.05 16.31 1.35
C LEU A 87 -13.01 14.81 1.67
N THR A 88 -13.87 14.37 2.59
CA THR A 88 -14.01 12.95 2.91
C THR A 88 -14.41 12.16 1.67
N ALA A 89 -15.45 12.58 0.94
CA ALA A 89 -15.87 11.91 -0.29
C ALA A 89 -14.75 11.86 -1.35
N ARG A 90 -13.99 12.96 -1.50
CA ARG A 90 -12.84 13.02 -2.41
C ARG A 90 -11.74 12.04 -2.03
N LEU A 91 -11.54 11.78 -0.75
CA LEU A 91 -10.47 10.91 -0.23
C LEU A 91 -10.88 9.46 -0.02
N MET A 92 -12.17 9.18 0.09
CA MET A 92 -12.69 7.83 0.16
C MET A 92 -12.33 7.04 -1.11
N PRO A 93 -11.82 5.80 -0.97
CA PRO A 93 -11.66 4.90 -2.10
C PRO A 93 -13.03 4.42 -2.61
N PRO A 94 -13.20 4.22 -3.93
CA PRO A 94 -14.44 3.70 -4.49
C PRO A 94 -14.74 2.31 -3.92
N ASP A 95 -16.02 2.04 -3.64
CA ASP A 95 -16.54 0.75 -3.14
C ASP A 95 -15.94 0.27 -1.81
N TYR A 96 -15.26 1.15 -1.07
CA TYR A 96 -14.69 0.78 0.22
C TYR A 96 -15.74 0.87 1.33
N LYS A 97 -16.07 -0.28 1.91
CA LYS A 97 -17.16 -0.43 2.90
C LYS A 97 -16.87 0.16 4.27
N ALA A 98 -15.63 0.58 4.54
CA ALA A 98 -15.27 1.13 5.83
C ALA A 98 -15.85 2.53 6.01
N ARG A 99 -16.31 2.85 7.23
CA ARG A 99 -16.82 4.18 7.54
C ARG A 99 -15.63 5.13 7.74
N PRO A 100 -15.56 6.29 7.06
CA PRO A 100 -14.58 7.31 7.38
C PRO A 100 -14.87 7.88 8.78
N GLU A 101 -13.85 8.00 9.61
CA GLU A 101 -13.93 8.73 10.88
C GLU A 101 -13.43 10.16 10.74
N GLN A 102 -12.31 10.34 10.03
CA GLN A 102 -11.63 11.61 9.90
C GLN A 102 -10.75 11.61 8.66
N VAL A 103 -10.32 12.79 8.23
CA VAL A 103 -9.32 12.96 7.17
C VAL A 103 -8.00 13.42 7.78
N ILE A 104 -6.90 12.84 7.32
CA ILE A 104 -5.56 13.37 7.61
C ILE A 104 -5.04 14.07 6.36
N LEU A 105 -4.69 15.35 6.52
CA LEU A 105 -3.98 16.14 5.51
C LEU A 105 -2.54 16.34 5.94
N PHE A 106 -1.62 16.03 5.05
CA PHE A 106 -0.18 16.12 5.24
C PHE A 106 0.40 17.15 4.26
N THR A 107 0.98 18.22 4.81
CA THR A 107 1.72 19.23 4.03
C THR A 107 3.20 18.87 4.00
N VAL A 108 3.71 18.60 2.81
CA VAL A 108 5.09 18.19 2.55
C VAL A 108 6.04 19.38 2.66
N SER A 109 7.08 19.23 3.50
CA SER A 109 8.18 20.20 3.60
C SER A 109 9.45 19.70 2.90
N ALA A 110 9.71 18.41 2.95
CA ALA A 110 10.83 17.76 2.29
C ALA A 110 10.52 16.28 2.05
N TRP A 111 11.19 15.68 1.06
CA TRP A 111 11.14 14.25 0.84
C TRP A 111 12.50 13.73 0.37
N ASP A 112 12.74 12.44 0.60
CA ASP A 112 13.96 11.76 0.24
C ASP A 112 13.68 10.32 -0.19
N ALA A 113 14.43 9.85 -1.19
CA ALA A 113 14.39 8.49 -1.72
C ALA A 113 15.74 7.82 -1.50
N ASN A 114 15.75 6.67 -0.82
CA ASN A 114 16.99 5.96 -0.53
C ASN A 114 17.30 4.83 -1.53
N CYS A 115 18.58 4.45 -1.60
CA CYS A 115 19.09 3.30 -2.35
C CYS A 115 18.37 1.98 -1.99
N PRO A 116 18.10 1.10 -2.98
CA PRO A 116 17.38 -0.18 -2.79
C PRO A 116 18.14 -1.24 -1.98
N GLN A 117 19.40 -1.00 -1.62
CA GLN A 117 20.21 -1.95 -0.85
C GLN A 117 19.54 -2.39 0.46
N HIS A 118 19.68 -3.67 0.78
CA HIS A 118 19.14 -4.35 1.97
C HIS A 118 17.61 -4.34 2.14
N ILE A 119 16.83 -3.89 1.14
CA ILE A 119 15.37 -4.11 1.13
C ILE A 119 15.10 -5.53 0.60
N PRO A 120 14.54 -6.45 1.40
CA PRO A 120 14.20 -7.78 0.93
C PRO A 120 13.09 -7.69 -0.10
N GLN A 121 13.14 -8.54 -1.12
CA GLN A 121 12.05 -8.64 -2.07
C GLN A 121 10.90 -9.40 -1.41
N ARG A 122 9.73 -8.76 -1.32
CA ARG A 122 8.50 -9.38 -0.85
C ARG A 122 7.44 -9.20 -1.91
N PHE A 123 6.61 -10.23 -2.04
CA PHE A 123 5.50 -10.27 -2.98
C PHE A 123 4.23 -10.51 -2.18
N GLU A 124 3.14 -9.91 -2.64
CA GLU A 124 1.83 -10.20 -2.08
C GLU A 124 1.42 -11.63 -2.42
N ALA A 125 0.78 -12.33 -1.48
CA ALA A 125 0.40 -13.72 -1.66
C ALA A 125 -0.50 -13.92 -2.89
N ALA A 126 -1.34 -12.93 -3.22
CA ALA A 126 -2.20 -12.94 -4.39
C ALA A 126 -1.40 -12.95 -5.71
N ASP A 127 -0.34 -12.14 -5.79
CA ASP A 127 0.52 -12.07 -6.98
C ASP A 127 1.29 -13.39 -7.17
N VAL A 128 1.79 -13.96 -6.07
CA VAL A 128 2.46 -15.27 -6.08
C VAL A 128 1.49 -16.36 -6.53
N ALA A 129 0.27 -16.38 -5.99
CA ALA A 129 -0.75 -17.36 -6.36
C ALA A 129 -1.13 -17.27 -7.84
N ALA A 130 -1.30 -16.06 -8.38
CA ALA A 130 -1.59 -15.85 -9.79
C ALA A 130 -0.46 -16.35 -10.70
N ALA A 131 0.80 -16.07 -10.34
CA ALA A 131 1.96 -16.55 -11.08
C ALA A 131 2.07 -18.09 -11.06
N LEU A 132 1.79 -18.72 -9.92
CA LEU A 132 1.75 -20.19 -9.81
C LEU A 132 0.62 -20.78 -10.65
N ALA A 133 -0.58 -20.20 -10.62
CA ALA A 133 -1.71 -20.68 -11.40
C ALA A 133 -1.44 -20.64 -12.92
N GLU A 134 -0.82 -19.56 -13.42
CA GLU A 134 -0.44 -19.48 -14.83
C GLU A 134 0.63 -20.52 -15.20
N ARG A 135 1.59 -20.75 -14.29
CA ARG A 135 2.61 -21.79 -14.49
C ARG A 135 1.97 -23.18 -14.56
N ASP A 136 1.04 -23.48 -13.67
CA ASP A 136 0.38 -24.78 -13.60
C ASP A 136 -0.50 -25.03 -14.84
N ARG A 137 -1.17 -23.99 -15.35
CA ARG A 137 -1.90 -24.05 -16.64
C ARG A 137 -0.96 -24.38 -17.80
N ARG A 138 0.22 -23.78 -17.83
CA ARG A 138 1.24 -24.08 -18.85
C ARG A 138 1.77 -25.50 -18.73
N ILE A 139 2.00 -25.99 -17.51
CA ILE A 139 2.42 -27.37 -17.26
C ILE A 139 1.37 -28.34 -17.80
N GLN A 140 0.10 -28.16 -17.46
CA GLN A 140 -0.98 -29.01 -17.98
C GLN A 140 -1.04 -29.04 -19.51
N ASN A 141 -0.93 -27.88 -20.16
CA ASN A 141 -0.92 -27.82 -21.63
C ASN A 141 0.28 -28.58 -22.24
N LEU A 142 1.46 -28.44 -21.64
CA LEU A 142 2.66 -29.14 -22.10
C LEU A 142 2.58 -30.65 -21.84
N GLU A 143 2.03 -31.08 -20.71
CA GLU A 143 1.81 -32.49 -20.38
C GLU A 143 0.82 -33.14 -21.36
N GLN A 144 -0.26 -32.46 -21.70
CA GLN A 144 -1.21 -32.91 -22.73
C GLN A 144 -0.56 -33.03 -24.11
N GLU A 145 0.28 -32.05 -24.47
CA GLU A 145 1.01 -32.06 -25.73
C GLU A 145 2.00 -33.22 -25.81
N ILE A 146 2.77 -33.46 -24.74
CA ILE A 146 3.70 -34.58 -24.63
C ILE A 146 2.94 -35.90 -24.72
N ALA A 147 1.82 -36.04 -24.02
CA ALA A 147 0.98 -37.25 -24.08
C ALA A 147 0.48 -37.51 -25.51
N ARG A 148 0.07 -36.45 -26.23
CA ARG A 148 -0.34 -36.53 -27.64
C ARG A 148 0.82 -36.99 -28.53
N LEU A 149 2.00 -36.36 -28.44
CA LEU A 149 3.15 -36.68 -29.27
C LEU A 149 3.69 -38.10 -29.02
N ASN A 150 3.70 -38.54 -27.77
CA ASN A 150 4.11 -39.90 -27.39
C ASN A 150 3.08 -40.95 -27.85
N GLY A 151 1.78 -40.63 -27.80
CA GLY A 151 0.72 -41.49 -28.33
C GLY A 151 0.79 -41.68 -29.85
N VAL A 152 1.25 -40.65 -30.59
CA VAL A 152 1.44 -40.71 -32.05
C VAL A 152 2.72 -41.47 -32.43
N SER A 153 3.80 -41.32 -31.64
CA SER A 153 5.08 -42.00 -31.88
C SER A 153 5.00 -43.52 -31.68
N GLY A 154 4.08 -44.01 -30.84
CA GLY A 154 3.85 -45.46 -30.63
C GLY A 154 3.08 -46.15 -31.76
N ALA A 155 2.32 -45.41 -32.56
CA ALA A 155 1.51 -45.97 -33.66
C ALA A 155 2.29 -46.14 -34.99
N GLY A 156 3.44 -45.45 -35.14
CA GLY A 156 4.26 -45.50 -36.36
C GLY A 156 5.33 -46.60 -36.40
N ALA A 157 5.55 -47.33 -35.30
CA ALA A 157 6.62 -48.35 -35.20
C ALA A 157 6.15 -49.79 -35.47
N GLN A 158 4.90 -49.99 -35.91
CA GLN A 158 4.35 -51.28 -36.31
C GLN A 158 3.99 -51.28 -37.80
N GLN A 159 4.99 -51.20 -38.69
CA GLN A 159 4.90 -51.60 -40.10
C GLN A 159 6.24 -52.17 -40.56
#